data_AF-A0A6L3WEA9-F1
#
_entry.id   AF-A0A6L3WEA9-F1
#
_cell.length_a   1.000
_cell.length_b   1.000
_cell.length_c   1.000
_cell.angle_alpha   90.00
_cell.angle_beta   90.00
_cell.angle_gamma   90.00
#
_symmetry.space_group_name_H-M   'P 1'
#
loop_
_entity.id
_entity.type
_entity.pdbx_description
1 polymer ?
#
loop_
_entity_poly.entity_id
_entity_poly.type
_entity_poly.pdbx_seq_one_letter_code
_entity_poly.pdbx_strand_id
1 'polypeptide(L)'
;MSPSTRDGPTKGCDAARSRCPPRCRRVAREGESMMAKNPILGEVAVRVEKVEPPTYVAYRWASAFPGEELREGNSTLVKFTLSAEGGKTRLRVVESGFAALAGSDELRGDAFRS
;
A
#
# COMPACT_ATOMS: atom_id res chain seq x y z
N MET A 1 20.32 26.43 47.45
CA MET A 1 19.65 27.36 46.52
C MET A 1 19.36 26.60 45.22
N SER A 2 18.10 26.20 45.02
CA SER A 2 17.53 25.87 43.70
C SER A 2 16.88 27.15 43.14
N PRO A 3 16.29 27.16 41.93
CA PRO A 3 16.70 26.60 40.62
C PRO A 3 16.43 27.61 39.47
N SER A 4 16.72 27.26 38.21
CA SER A 4 15.90 27.77 37.09
C SER A 4 15.87 26.79 35.92
N THR A 5 14.64 26.51 35.51
CA THR A 5 14.12 25.49 34.62
C THR A 5 14.06 25.98 33.18
N ARG A 6 14.15 25.07 32.20
CA ARG A 6 13.28 25.11 31.01
C ARG A 6 13.19 23.73 30.35
N ASP A 7 12.18 22.98 30.79
CA ASP A 7 11.58 21.87 30.05
C ASP A 7 10.73 22.43 28.90
N GLY A 8 10.96 21.92 27.69
CA GLY A 8 10.07 22.05 26.55
C GLY A 8 9.12 20.85 26.48
N PRO A 9 7.89 21.00 25.96
CA PRO A 9 6.83 20.02 26.15
C PRO A 9 7.03 18.78 25.27
N THR A 10 7.39 17.66 25.89
CA THR A 10 7.07 16.32 25.37
C THR A 10 5.55 16.15 25.47
N LYS A 11 4.86 16.15 24.32
CA LYS A 11 3.43 15.81 24.29
C LYS A 11 3.26 14.37 24.78
N GLY A 12 2.58 14.26 25.92
CA GLY A 12 2.46 13.05 26.70
C GLY A 12 1.67 11.94 26.01
N CYS A 13 2.12 10.71 26.25
CA CYS A 13 1.24 9.56 26.31
C CYS A 13 0.67 9.51 27.73
N ASP A 14 -0.57 9.95 27.93
CA ASP A 14 -1.29 9.67 29.17
C ASP A 14 -1.68 8.19 29.19
N ALA A 15 -0.86 7.39 29.86
CA ALA A 15 -1.05 5.97 30.09
C ALA A 15 -2.06 5.74 31.24
N ALA A 16 -3.33 6.09 31.04
CA ALA A 16 -4.36 5.80 32.04
C ALA A 16 -5.77 5.67 31.43
N ARG A 17 -6.00 4.57 30.69
CA ARG A 17 -7.24 3.77 30.65
C ARG A 17 -7.17 2.70 29.54
N SER A 18 -6.98 1.46 29.99
CA SER A 18 -7.51 0.21 29.42
C SER A 18 -8.10 0.26 28.00
N ARG A 19 -7.21 0.12 27.00
CA ARG A 19 -7.41 -0.65 25.77
C ARG A 19 -6.05 -0.83 25.11
N CYS A 20 -5.70 -2.06 24.78
CA CYS A 20 -4.63 -2.32 23.81
C CYS A 20 -4.97 -1.51 22.54
N PRO A 21 -4.08 -0.67 21.98
CA PRO A 21 -4.38 -0.02 20.72
C PRO A 21 -4.70 -1.13 19.70
N PRO A 22 -5.80 -1.05 18.94
CA PRO A 22 -6.03 -2.00 17.86
C PRO A 22 -4.76 -1.95 17.00
N ARG A 23 -4.20 -3.14 16.69
CA ARG A 23 -3.03 -3.30 15.80
C ARG A 23 -3.07 -2.18 14.78
N CYS A 24 -2.05 -1.31 14.72
CA CYS A 24 -2.05 -0.11 13.87
C CYS A 24 -2.51 -0.50 12.46
N ARG A 25 -3.81 -0.34 12.19
CA ARG A 25 -4.43 -0.70 10.94
C ARG A 25 -4.04 0.43 10.01
N ARG A 26 -2.99 0.23 9.22
CA ARG A 26 -2.65 1.19 8.18
C ARG A 26 -3.82 1.20 7.17
N VAL A 27 -4.41 2.37 7.00
CA VAL A 27 -5.50 2.61 6.03
C VAL A 27 -4.85 3.21 4.80
N ALA A 28 -5.17 2.68 3.62
CA ALA A 28 -4.68 3.23 2.36
C ALA A 28 -5.14 4.69 2.20
N ARG A 29 -4.23 5.58 1.79
CA ARG A 29 -4.52 6.98 1.48
C ARG A 29 -4.07 7.29 0.06
N GLU A 30 -4.91 7.96 -0.72
CA GLU A 30 -4.55 8.38 -2.08
C GLU A 30 -3.22 9.18 -2.08
N GLY A 31 -2.35 8.86 -3.03
CA GLY A 31 -1.01 9.45 -3.16
C GLY A 31 0.06 8.85 -2.24
N GLU A 32 -0.30 8.04 -1.24
CA GLU A 32 0.66 7.43 -0.33
C GLU A 32 1.50 6.37 -1.06
N SER A 33 2.82 6.46 -0.89
CA SER A 33 3.78 5.47 -1.41
C SER A 33 4.45 4.72 -0.27
N MET A 34 4.77 3.45 -0.49
CA MET A 34 5.45 2.60 0.49
C MET A 34 6.25 1.48 -0.19
N MET A 35 7.29 0.99 0.49
CA MET A 35 7.90 -0.30 0.18
C MET A 35 7.14 -1.40 0.93
N ALA A 36 6.42 -2.23 0.17
CA ALA A 36 5.68 -3.37 0.71
C ALA A 36 6.58 -4.60 0.75
N LYS A 37 6.55 -5.35 1.85
CA LYS A 37 7.22 -6.65 1.95
C LYS A 37 6.32 -7.73 1.36
N ASN A 38 6.79 -8.38 0.31
CA ASN A 38 6.16 -9.52 -0.34
C ASN A 38 7.00 -10.79 -0.07
N PRO A 39 6.39 -11.91 0.33
CA PRO A 39 7.12 -13.14 0.69
C PRO A 39 7.81 -13.83 -0.50
N ILE A 40 7.33 -13.60 -1.72
CA ILE A 40 7.87 -14.21 -2.95
C ILE A 40 8.81 -13.23 -3.64
N LEU A 41 8.40 -11.97 -3.76
CA LEU A 41 9.11 -10.96 -4.54
C LEU A 41 10.13 -10.14 -3.73
N GLY A 42 10.09 -10.19 -2.39
CA GLY A 42 10.89 -9.28 -1.56
C GLY A 42 10.23 -7.90 -1.41
N GLU A 43 11.00 -6.82 -1.44
CA GLU A 43 10.46 -5.46 -1.30
C GLU A 43 9.93 -4.95 -2.64
N VAL A 44 8.69 -4.47 -2.65
CA VAL A 44 8.01 -3.98 -3.85
C VAL A 44 7.47 -2.58 -3.60
N ALA A 45 7.83 -1.61 -4.44
CA ALA A 45 7.29 -0.26 -4.35
C ALA A 45 5.81 -0.24 -4.74
N VAL A 46 4.99 0.42 -3.92
CA VAL A 46 3.54 0.55 -4.10
C VAL A 46 3.15 2.01 -3.92
N ARG A 47 2.23 2.51 -4.75
CA ARG A 47 1.59 3.82 -4.59
C ARG A 47 0.09 3.69 -4.73
N VAL A 48 -0.63 4.18 -3.74
CA VAL A 48 -2.10 4.22 -3.76
C VAL A 48 -2.55 5.31 -4.73
N GLU A 49 -3.32 4.93 -5.74
CA GLU A 49 -3.81 5.84 -6.77
C GLU A 49 -5.20 6.39 -6.43
N LYS A 50 -6.09 5.56 -5.86
CA LYS A 50 -7.47 5.92 -5.56
C LYS A 50 -8.02 5.08 -4.42
N VAL A 51 -8.84 5.67 -3.54
CA VAL A 51 -9.51 5.00 -2.43
C VAL A 51 -10.95 5.53 -2.31
N GLU A 52 -11.93 4.65 -2.41
CA GLU A 52 -13.35 4.96 -2.18
C GLU A 52 -13.90 3.91 -1.20
N PRO A 53 -13.80 4.13 0.12
CA PRO A 53 -14.24 3.15 1.09
C PRO A 53 -15.77 2.97 1.08
N PRO A 54 -16.30 1.74 1.27
CA PRO A 54 -15.56 0.48 1.39
C PRO A 54 -15.37 -0.25 0.04
N THR A 55 -15.76 0.35 -1.08
CA THR A 55 -16.04 -0.36 -2.34
C THR A 55 -14.87 -0.41 -3.32
N TYR A 56 -13.88 0.48 -3.21
CA TYR A 56 -12.83 0.58 -4.22
C TYR A 56 -11.48 0.97 -3.65
N VAL A 57 -10.42 0.34 -4.16
CA VAL A 57 -9.04 0.79 -4.01
C VAL A 57 -8.27 0.45 -5.28
N ALA A 58 -7.42 1.36 -5.72
CA ALA A 58 -6.47 1.12 -6.79
C ALA A 58 -5.06 1.55 -6.39
N TYR A 59 -4.06 0.78 -6.80
CA TYR A 59 -2.66 1.11 -6.58
C TYR A 59 -1.81 0.70 -7.77
N ARG A 60 -0.69 1.41 -7.93
CA ARG A 60 0.42 0.97 -8.76
C ARG A 60 1.41 0.18 -7.93
N TRP A 61 2.01 -0.85 -8.52
CA TRP A 61 3.05 -1.63 -7.88
C TRP A 61 4.10 -2.11 -8.89
N ALA A 62 5.36 -2.16 -8.46
CA ALA A 62 6.49 -2.57 -9.29
C ALA A 62 6.83 -4.06 -9.11
N SER A 63 5.85 -4.96 -9.22
CA SER A 63 6.03 -6.40 -8.93
C SER A 63 7.10 -7.07 -9.83
N ALA A 64 7.24 -6.62 -11.07
CA ALA A 64 8.25 -7.08 -12.02
C ALA A 64 9.65 -6.47 -11.79
N PHE A 65 9.79 -5.52 -10.87
CA PHE A 65 11.04 -4.82 -10.56
C PHE A 65 11.27 -4.73 -9.03
N PRO A 66 11.43 -5.87 -8.33
CA PRO A 66 11.61 -5.83 -6.89
C PRO A 66 12.85 -5.04 -6.46
N GLY A 67 12.71 -4.27 -5.39
CA GLY A 67 13.76 -3.38 -4.86
C GLY A 67 13.90 -2.05 -5.61
N GLU A 68 13.24 -1.85 -6.75
CA GLU A 68 13.22 -0.56 -7.44
C GLU A 68 12.09 0.35 -6.92
N GLU A 69 12.35 1.66 -6.90
CA GLU A 69 11.34 2.70 -6.69
C GLU A 69 10.34 2.76 -7.86
N LEU A 70 9.15 3.30 -7.61
CA LEU A 70 8.17 3.53 -8.68
C LEU A 70 8.66 4.58 -9.66
N ARG A 71 8.61 4.24 -10.95
CA ARG A 71 8.87 5.14 -12.07
C ARG A 71 7.91 4.85 -13.21
N GLU A 72 7.97 5.67 -14.24
CA GLU A 72 7.24 5.39 -15.47
C GLU A 72 7.71 4.06 -16.09
N GLY A 73 6.76 3.25 -16.55
CA GLY A 73 7.01 1.99 -17.23
C GLY A 73 7.48 0.83 -16.36
N ASN A 74 7.55 0.94 -15.02
CA ASN A 74 7.93 -0.19 -14.16
C ASN A 74 6.81 -0.69 -13.25
N SER A 75 5.58 -0.25 -13.47
CA SER A 75 4.44 -0.63 -12.62
C SER A 75 3.18 -0.93 -13.40
N THR A 76 2.43 -1.92 -12.92
CA THR A 76 1.05 -2.19 -13.33
C THR A 76 0.08 -1.53 -12.38
N LEU A 77 -1.18 -1.38 -12.81
CA LEU A 77 -2.28 -0.81 -12.02
C LEU A 77 -3.22 -1.94 -11.60
N VAL A 78 -3.34 -2.15 -10.29
CA VAL A 78 -4.29 -3.09 -9.68
C VAL A 78 -5.50 -2.32 -9.17
N LYS A 79 -6.70 -2.84 -9.45
CA LYS A 79 -7.99 -2.31 -9.00
C LYS A 79 -8.77 -3.39 -8.27
N PHE A 80 -9.15 -3.11 -7.03
CA PHE A 80 -10.10 -3.90 -6.25
C PHE A 80 -11.45 -3.21 -6.27
N THR A 81 -12.51 -3.96 -6.56
CA THR A 81 -13.90 -3.47 -6.50
C THR A 81 -14.74 -4.45 -5.70
N LEU A 82 -15.41 -3.96 -4.66
CA LEU A 82 -16.36 -4.74 -3.85
C LEU A 82 -17.78 -4.38 -4.25
N SER A 83 -18.62 -5.40 -4.42
CA SER A 83 -20.05 -5.26 -4.66
C SER A 83 -20.81 -6.26 -3.78
N ALA A 84 -22.05 -5.93 -3.40
CA ALA A 84 -22.91 -6.86 -2.69
C ALA A 84 -23.36 -7.98 -3.65
N GLU A 85 -23.40 -9.22 -3.16
CA GLU A 85 -23.95 -10.36 -3.88
C GLU A 85 -24.74 -11.23 -2.90
N GLY A 86 -26.06 -10.99 -2.85
CA GLY A 86 -26.91 -11.55 -1.79
C GLY A 86 -26.40 -11.11 -0.40
N GLY A 87 -26.27 -12.07 0.52
CA GLY A 87 -25.68 -11.85 1.84
C GLY A 87 -24.14 -11.86 1.88
N LYS A 88 -23.46 -11.80 0.74
CA LYS A 88 -21.99 -11.89 0.61
C LYS A 88 -21.42 -10.66 -0.10
N THR A 89 -20.09 -10.58 -0.16
CA THR A 89 -19.35 -9.58 -0.95
C THR A 89 -18.68 -10.25 -2.15
N ARG A 90 -18.93 -9.73 -3.34
CA ARG A 90 -18.16 -10.06 -4.55
C ARG A 90 -16.98 -9.13 -4.66
N LEU A 91 -15.79 -9.70 -4.67
CA LEU A 91 -14.55 -9.00 -5.01
C LEU A 91 -14.24 -9.20 -6.50
N ARG A 92 -13.98 -8.11 -7.21
CA ARG A 92 -13.36 -8.09 -8.53
C ARG A 92 -11.97 -7.49 -8.43
N VAL A 93 -10.98 -8.19 -8.99
CA VAL A 93 -9.60 -7.70 -9.12
C VAL A 93 -9.28 -7.57 -10.61
N VAL A 94 -8.72 -6.44 -11.01
CA VAL A 94 -8.15 -6.26 -12.34
C VAL A 94 -6.75 -5.69 -12.20
N GLU A 95 -5.81 -6.35 -12.84
CA GLU A 95 -4.49 -5.81 -13.06
C GLU A 95 -4.30 -5.47 -14.53
N SER A 96 -3.73 -4.31 -14.81
CA SER A 96 -3.56 -3.77 -16.16
C SER A 96 -2.20 -3.10 -16.30
N GLY A 97 -1.72 -2.98 -17.54
CA GLY A 97 -0.46 -2.30 -17.85
C GLY A 97 0.73 -3.21 -18.11
N PHE A 98 0.56 -4.55 -18.12
CA PHE A 98 1.65 -5.50 -18.40
C PHE A 98 2.39 -5.22 -19.72
N ALA A 99 1.65 -4.95 -20.80
CA ALA A 99 2.25 -4.64 -22.10
C ALA A 99 3.07 -3.33 -22.11
N ALA A 100 2.81 -2.43 -21.17
CA ALA A 100 3.49 -1.14 -21.05
C ALA A 100 4.72 -1.19 -20.13
N LEU A 101 5.04 -2.36 -19.54
CA LEU A 101 6.25 -2.51 -18.75
C LEU A 101 7.49 -2.36 -19.64
N ALA A 102 8.49 -1.65 -19.16
CA ALA A 102 9.81 -1.56 -19.78
C ALA A 102 10.51 -2.92 -19.71
N GLY A 103 11.41 -3.21 -20.64
CA GLY A 103 12.15 -4.48 -20.65
C GLY A 103 11.71 -5.44 -21.75
N SER A 104 12.09 -6.72 -21.59
CA SER A 104 11.89 -7.77 -22.58
C SER A 104 10.45 -8.29 -22.60
N ASP A 105 10.06 -8.92 -23.71
CA ASP A 105 8.77 -9.61 -23.80
C ASP A 105 8.69 -10.80 -22.84
N GLU A 106 9.82 -11.42 -22.52
CA GLU A 106 9.92 -12.46 -21.49
C GLU A 106 9.53 -11.89 -20.12
N LEU A 107 10.09 -10.74 -19.72
CA LEU A 107 9.74 -10.07 -18.47
C LEU A 107 8.25 -9.71 -18.42
N ARG A 108 7.69 -9.16 -19.50
CA ARG A 108 6.25 -8.86 -19.59
C ARG A 108 5.41 -10.13 -19.47
N GLY A 109 5.85 -11.21 -20.11
CA GLY A 109 5.20 -12.52 -20.08
C GLY A 109 5.21 -13.13 -18.68
N ASP A 110 6.33 -13.06 -17.97
CA ASP A 110 6.46 -13.56 -16.61
C ASP A 110 5.61 -12.75 -15.64
N ALA A 111 5.66 -11.41 -15.74
CA ALA A 111 4.81 -10.53 -14.94
C ALA A 111 3.31 -10.80 -15.15
N PHE A 112 2.89 -11.17 -16.36
CA PHE A 112 1.49 -11.52 -16.64
C PHE A 112 1.09 -12.89 -16.07
N ARG A 113 2.05 -13.81 -15.90
CA ARG A 113 1.80 -15.19 -15.41
C ARG A 113 2.01 -15.37 -13.91
N SER A 114 2.66 -14.41 -13.24
CA SER A 114 3.04 -14.47 -11.83
C SER A 114 1.87 -14.49 -10.86
#